data_AF-A0A5N6BRN8-F1
#
_entry.id   AF-A0A5N6BRN8-F1
#
_cell.length_a   1.000
_cell.length_b   1.000
_cell.length_c   1.000
_cell.angle_alpha   90.00
_cell.angle_beta   90.00
_cell.angle_gamma   90.00
#
_symmetry.space_group_name_H-M   'P 1'
#
loop_
_entity.id
_entity.type
_entity.pdbx_description
1 polymer ?
#
loop_
_entity_poly.entity_id
_entity_poly.type
_entity_poly.pdbx_seq_one_letter_code
_entity_poly.pdbx_strand_id
1 'polypeptide(L)'
;MVYFVYRSVYEGPSGRLVRHFPDATVLDWFRRVWDDAASEDAYKWVERELGANVYGLHTIFETGLPAPRTHDELRRMLKEHLYVERTLRVDRHSVRVPTDDDEVELAYFFVDDHVVASEPDRWAYLLHEDWELPLNAPPAREAFTPPGPVDVITSAPPGGEGVTYAVLITFHATFASVGCSWPKAFPGVRLPGLAAALRAADPDLLSGELCALRALIAPGDEDIGPALERCNRWGPLEEWLPEISAPHSRAHGHALRLLEDCVPADGRDPGRTLIRCGDHLAQMAIHMDEHFGYRQWFLFDDVWAAAHPEPAASLMRFGAHWDPRCRREHARLTHCG
;
A
#
# COMPACT_ATOMS: atom_id res chain seq x y z
N MET A 1 4.13 5.97 -23.54
CA MET A 1 4.73 4.95 -22.67
C MET A 1 3.60 4.22 -21.96
N VAL A 2 3.80 2.93 -21.72
CA VAL A 2 2.93 2.10 -20.90
C VAL A 2 3.68 1.75 -19.62
N TYR A 3 2.99 1.85 -18.50
CA TYR A 3 3.44 1.41 -17.19
C TYR A 3 2.74 0.10 -16.88
N PHE A 4 3.52 -0.88 -16.45
CA PHE A 4 3.02 -2.03 -15.72
C PHE A 4 3.32 -1.84 -14.24
N VAL A 5 2.30 -2.02 -13.41
CA VAL A 5 2.44 -1.97 -11.96
C VAL A 5 1.88 -3.27 -11.40
N TYR A 6 2.69 -3.99 -10.63
CA TYR A 6 2.26 -5.15 -9.87
C TYR A 6 2.29 -4.80 -8.39
N ARG A 7 1.11 -4.66 -7.79
CA ARG A 7 0.94 -4.52 -6.35
C ARG A 7 1.01 -5.90 -5.73
N SER A 8 2.11 -6.15 -5.03
CA SER A 8 2.37 -7.42 -4.38
C SER A 8 3.32 -7.23 -3.21
N VAL A 9 3.04 -7.93 -2.11
CA VAL A 9 3.87 -7.89 -0.90
C VAL A 9 5.25 -8.53 -1.12
N TYR A 10 5.40 -9.32 -2.19
CA TYR A 10 6.63 -9.98 -2.62
C TYR A 10 7.61 -9.04 -3.30
N GLU A 11 7.13 -7.91 -3.83
CA GLU A 11 7.93 -6.97 -4.64
C GLU A 11 8.68 -5.96 -3.78
N GLY A 12 9.29 -6.45 -2.69
CA GLY A 12 10.17 -5.69 -1.82
C GLY A 12 9.49 -4.62 -0.95
N PRO A 13 10.29 -3.68 -0.39
CA PRO A 13 9.81 -2.72 0.60
C PRO A 13 8.70 -1.78 0.13
N SER A 14 8.62 -1.50 -1.17
CA SER A 14 7.59 -0.65 -1.79
C SER A 14 6.22 -1.33 -1.87
N GLY A 15 6.17 -2.67 -1.72
CA GLY A 15 4.96 -3.47 -1.91
C GLY A 15 4.43 -3.42 -3.35
N ARG A 16 5.30 -3.07 -4.30
CA ARG A 16 4.96 -2.98 -5.73
C ARG A 16 6.20 -3.06 -6.63
N LEU A 17 6.01 -3.67 -7.79
CA LEU A 17 6.92 -3.62 -8.92
C LEU A 17 6.40 -2.65 -9.97
N VAL A 18 7.27 -1.83 -10.54
CA VAL A 18 6.95 -0.92 -11.65
C VAL A 18 7.86 -1.24 -12.85
N ARG A 19 7.28 -1.34 -14.04
CA ARG A 19 8.00 -1.49 -15.31
C ARG A 19 7.49 -0.49 -16.33
N HIS A 20 8.41 -0.02 -17.15
CA HIS A 20 8.13 0.95 -18.21
C HIS A 20 8.36 0.32 -19.57
N PHE A 21 7.38 0.47 -20.46
CA PHE A 21 7.44 -0.05 -21.81
C PHE A 21 7.27 1.08 -22.83
N PRO A 22 8.05 1.08 -23.92
CA PRO A 22 8.08 2.19 -24.89
C PRO A 22 6.78 2.35 -25.69
N ASP A 23 5.81 1.44 -25.51
CA ASP A 23 4.54 1.42 -26.22
C ASP A 23 3.71 2.70 -25.97
N ALA A 24 2.98 3.14 -26.99
CA ALA A 24 2.18 4.37 -26.91
C ALA A 24 0.88 4.16 -26.14
N THR A 25 0.27 2.98 -26.26
CA THR A 25 -0.99 2.62 -25.62
C THR A 25 -0.92 1.21 -25.04
N VAL A 26 -1.82 0.90 -24.10
CA VAL A 26 -1.95 -0.47 -23.55
C VAL A 26 -2.24 -1.49 -24.67
N LEU A 27 -3.03 -1.12 -25.69
CA LEU A 27 -3.25 -1.98 -26.86
C LEU A 27 -1.96 -2.25 -27.62
N ASP A 28 -1.11 -1.24 -27.82
CA ASP A 28 0.16 -1.41 -28.54
C ASP A 28 1.10 -2.37 -27.80
N TRP A 29 1.14 -2.30 -26.46
CA TRP A 29 1.89 -3.27 -25.65
C TRP A 29 1.39 -4.70 -25.90
N PHE A 30 0.08 -4.96 -25.76
CA PHE A 30 -0.47 -6.30 -25.99
C PHE A 30 -0.21 -6.79 -27.42
N ARG A 31 -0.29 -5.92 -28.42
CA ARG A 31 0.00 -6.28 -29.83
C ARG A 31 1.45 -6.60 -30.07
N ARG A 32 2.37 -5.84 -29.48
CA ARG A 32 3.81 -6.03 -29.64
C ARG A 32 4.24 -7.39 -29.08
N VAL A 33 3.70 -7.77 -27.92
CA VAL A 33 4.16 -8.96 -27.20
C VAL A 33 3.43 -10.25 -27.57
N TRP A 34 2.30 -10.14 -28.28
CA TRP A 34 1.33 -11.24 -28.43
C TRP A 34 1.94 -12.52 -29.01
N ASP A 35 2.59 -12.40 -30.17
CA ASP A 35 3.10 -13.56 -30.90
C ASP A 35 4.30 -14.19 -30.20
N ASP A 36 5.17 -13.35 -29.60
CA ASP A 36 6.32 -13.82 -28.82
C ASP A 36 5.85 -14.60 -27.59
N ALA A 37 4.90 -14.04 -26.82
CA ALA A 37 4.32 -14.67 -25.64
C ALA A 37 3.59 -15.98 -25.98
N ALA A 38 2.89 -16.04 -27.10
CA ALA A 38 2.16 -17.23 -27.55
C ALA A 38 3.07 -18.33 -28.15
N SER A 39 4.29 -17.98 -28.58
CA SER A 39 5.24 -18.92 -29.19
C SER A 39 6.11 -19.68 -28.17
N GLU A 40 6.13 -19.21 -26.93
CA GLU A 40 6.90 -19.77 -25.82
C GLU A 40 5.97 -20.36 -24.74
N ASP A 41 6.57 -20.85 -23.66
CA ASP A 41 5.86 -21.09 -22.40
C ASP A 41 5.40 -19.72 -21.85
N ALA A 42 4.13 -19.38 -22.11
CA ALA A 42 3.55 -18.06 -21.82
C ALA A 42 3.73 -17.64 -20.36
N TYR A 43 3.65 -18.60 -19.44
CA TYR A 43 3.88 -18.38 -18.01
C TYR A 43 5.30 -17.85 -17.76
N LYS A 44 6.33 -18.55 -18.25
CA LYS A 44 7.73 -18.12 -18.12
C LYS A 44 8.04 -16.86 -18.91
N TRP A 45 7.38 -16.67 -20.05
CA TRP A 45 7.52 -15.47 -20.85
C TRP A 45 7.05 -14.24 -20.07
N VAL A 46 5.86 -14.31 -19.45
CA VAL A 46 5.30 -13.20 -18.65
C VAL A 46 6.20 -12.87 -17.47
N GLU A 47 6.68 -13.89 -16.75
CA GLU A 47 7.60 -13.71 -15.62
C GLU A 47 8.87 -12.98 -16.06
N ARG A 48 9.44 -13.35 -17.21
CA ARG A 48 10.65 -12.73 -17.75
C ARG A 48 10.41 -11.29 -18.23
N GLU A 49 9.35 -11.03 -18.99
CA GLU A 49 9.07 -9.70 -19.54
C GLU A 49 8.73 -8.69 -18.43
N LEU A 50 7.90 -9.10 -17.47
CA LEU A 50 7.44 -8.21 -16.40
C LEU A 50 8.42 -8.20 -15.23
N GLY A 51 9.21 -9.26 -15.06
CA GLY A 51 10.14 -9.43 -13.95
C GLY A 51 9.48 -9.89 -12.65
N ALA A 52 8.27 -10.44 -12.73
CA ALA A 52 7.54 -11.03 -11.61
C ALA A 52 6.52 -12.07 -12.11
N ASN A 53 6.22 -13.07 -11.29
CA ASN A 53 5.16 -14.04 -11.54
C ASN A 53 3.78 -13.39 -11.33
N VAL A 54 3.14 -12.98 -12.42
CA VAL A 54 1.80 -12.37 -12.39
C VAL A 54 0.73 -13.44 -12.60
N TYR A 55 0.10 -13.85 -11.50
CA TYR A 55 -0.92 -14.90 -11.52
C TYR A 55 -2.05 -14.60 -12.53
N GLY A 56 -2.43 -15.63 -13.28
CA GLY A 56 -3.48 -15.57 -14.30
C GLY A 56 -3.16 -14.81 -15.59
N LEU A 57 -2.15 -13.92 -15.62
CA LEU A 57 -1.92 -13.07 -16.80
C LEU A 57 -1.51 -13.85 -18.04
N HIS A 58 -0.76 -14.94 -17.89
CA HIS A 58 -0.30 -15.76 -19.00
C HIS A 58 -1.42 -16.41 -19.82
N THR A 59 -2.59 -16.67 -19.22
CA THR A 59 -3.66 -17.45 -19.88
C THR A 59 -4.22 -16.77 -21.12
N ILE A 60 -4.13 -15.44 -21.23
CA ILE A 60 -4.59 -14.72 -22.42
C ILE A 60 -3.76 -15.05 -23.66
N PHE A 61 -2.47 -15.35 -23.48
CA PHE A 61 -1.54 -15.67 -24.56
C PHE A 61 -1.61 -17.15 -24.98
N GLU A 62 -2.18 -18.01 -24.14
CA GLU A 62 -2.35 -19.45 -24.40
C GLU A 62 -3.60 -19.77 -25.25
N THR A 63 -4.38 -18.75 -25.61
CA THR A 63 -5.68 -18.90 -26.30
C THR A 63 -5.57 -19.39 -27.74
N GLY A 64 -4.41 -19.22 -28.38
CA GLY A 64 -4.22 -19.44 -29.82
C GLY A 64 -4.96 -18.43 -30.71
N LEU A 65 -5.51 -17.36 -30.13
CA LEU A 65 -6.16 -16.28 -30.87
C LEU A 65 -5.12 -15.32 -31.47
N PRO A 66 -5.43 -14.64 -32.59
CA PRO A 66 -4.58 -13.60 -33.13
C PRO A 66 -4.58 -12.37 -32.21
N ALA A 67 -3.49 -11.58 -32.29
CA ALA A 67 -3.37 -10.33 -31.55
C ALA A 67 -4.56 -9.37 -31.78
N PRO A 68 -5.05 -8.68 -30.73
CA PRO A 68 -6.17 -7.76 -30.84
C PRO A 68 -5.82 -6.56 -31.73
N ARG A 69 -6.71 -6.18 -32.65
CA ARG A 69 -6.50 -5.04 -33.56
C ARG A 69 -7.08 -3.75 -33.02
N THR A 70 -8.07 -3.86 -32.14
CA THR A 70 -8.79 -2.72 -31.56
C THR A 70 -8.88 -2.84 -30.04
N HIS A 71 -9.17 -1.73 -29.37
CA HIS A 71 -9.38 -1.73 -27.92
C HIS A 71 -10.60 -2.57 -27.53
N ASP A 72 -11.65 -2.57 -28.35
CA ASP A 72 -12.84 -3.37 -28.11
C ASP A 72 -12.56 -4.87 -28.26
N GLU A 73 -11.72 -5.25 -29.23
CA GLU A 73 -11.23 -6.62 -29.35
C GLU A 73 -10.39 -7.04 -28.15
N LEU A 74 -9.41 -6.22 -27.73
CA LEU A 74 -8.61 -6.50 -26.53
C LEU A 74 -9.51 -6.66 -25.30
N ARG A 75 -10.44 -5.73 -25.09
CA ARG A 75 -11.38 -5.77 -23.97
C ARG A 75 -12.22 -7.04 -23.97
N ARG A 76 -12.73 -7.45 -25.13
CA ARG A 76 -13.51 -8.67 -25.28
C ARG A 76 -12.64 -9.90 -24.97
N MET A 77 -11.46 -9.99 -25.56
CA MET A 77 -10.54 -11.12 -25.38
C MET A 77 -10.11 -11.27 -23.92
N LEU A 78 -9.74 -10.18 -23.24
CA LEU A 78 -9.39 -10.23 -21.82
C LEU A 78 -10.59 -10.71 -20.99
N LYS A 79 -11.81 -10.23 -21.27
CA LYS A 79 -13.00 -10.69 -20.52
C LYS A 79 -13.36 -12.16 -20.76
N GLU A 80 -13.10 -12.66 -21.95
CA GLU A 80 -13.48 -14.03 -22.34
C GLU A 80 -12.42 -15.07 -21.97
N HIS A 81 -11.16 -14.67 -21.87
CA HIS A 81 -10.04 -15.61 -21.83
C HIS A 81 -8.95 -15.32 -20.78
N LEU A 82 -8.89 -14.11 -20.22
CA LEU A 82 -7.98 -13.86 -19.11
C LEU A 82 -8.55 -14.55 -17.88
N TYR A 83 -7.73 -15.38 -17.24
CA TYR A 83 -8.08 -15.95 -15.96
C TYR A 83 -8.03 -14.84 -14.91
N VAL A 84 -9.20 -14.58 -14.32
CA VAL A 84 -9.37 -13.63 -13.23
C VAL A 84 -10.24 -14.25 -12.15
N GLU A 85 -9.75 -14.25 -10.92
CA GLU A 85 -10.47 -14.68 -9.72
C GLU A 85 -11.69 -13.80 -9.44
N ARG A 86 -11.60 -12.51 -9.82
CA ARG A 86 -12.56 -11.48 -9.45
C ARG A 86 -12.93 -10.59 -10.64
N THR A 87 -12.89 -9.28 -10.46
CA THR A 87 -13.39 -8.30 -11.43
C THR A 87 -12.29 -7.82 -12.37
N LEU A 88 -12.51 -7.86 -13.67
CA LEU A 88 -11.63 -7.22 -14.65
C LEU A 88 -12.14 -5.83 -15.04
N ARG A 89 -11.32 -4.79 -14.89
CA ARG A 89 -11.61 -3.43 -15.38
C ARG A 89 -10.72 -3.10 -16.57
N VAL A 90 -11.35 -2.89 -17.73
CA VAL A 90 -10.65 -2.53 -18.98
C VAL A 90 -11.33 -1.34 -19.62
N ASP A 91 -10.54 -0.31 -19.89
CA ASP A 91 -10.88 0.84 -20.71
C ASP A 91 -9.75 1.12 -21.71
N ARG A 92 -9.87 2.22 -22.47
CA ARG A 92 -8.91 2.56 -23.53
C ARG A 92 -7.48 2.74 -23.01
N HIS A 93 -7.33 3.23 -21.79
CA HIS A 93 -6.05 3.69 -21.23
C HIS A 93 -5.54 2.76 -20.13
N SER A 94 -6.31 1.74 -19.76
CA SER A 94 -5.92 0.86 -18.67
C SER A 94 -6.56 -0.53 -18.69
N VAL A 95 -5.78 -1.50 -18.21
CA VAL A 95 -6.23 -2.83 -17.78
C VAL A 95 -5.90 -2.93 -16.30
N ARG A 96 -6.88 -3.22 -15.45
CA ARG A 96 -6.74 -3.25 -13.99
C ARG A 96 -7.40 -4.50 -13.44
N VAL A 97 -6.61 -5.32 -12.76
CA VAL A 97 -7.01 -6.67 -12.36
C VAL A 97 -6.63 -6.90 -10.90
N PRO A 98 -7.60 -7.15 -10.00
CA PRO A 98 -7.34 -7.79 -8.73
C PRO A 98 -7.10 -9.28 -9.00
N THR A 99 -6.07 -9.82 -8.36
CA THR A 99 -5.74 -11.25 -8.38
C THR A 99 -5.43 -11.67 -6.95
N ASP A 100 -5.18 -12.94 -6.74
CA ASP A 100 -4.54 -13.47 -5.55
C ASP A 100 -3.54 -14.55 -6.01
N ASP A 101 -2.84 -15.14 -5.07
CA ASP A 101 -1.95 -16.28 -5.27
C ASP A 101 -2.29 -17.42 -4.30
N ASP A 102 -3.58 -17.56 -3.98
CA ASP A 102 -4.14 -18.42 -2.93
C ASP A 102 -3.81 -18.02 -1.48
N GLU A 103 -2.71 -17.28 -1.23
CA GLU A 103 -2.27 -16.88 0.11
C GLU A 103 -2.65 -15.43 0.45
N VAL A 104 -2.42 -14.50 -0.49
CA VAL A 104 -2.75 -13.08 -0.33
C VAL A 104 -3.36 -12.49 -1.58
N GLU A 105 -4.07 -11.40 -1.39
CA GLU A 105 -4.67 -10.65 -2.49
C GLU A 105 -3.65 -9.66 -3.06
N LEU A 106 -3.64 -9.55 -4.38
CA LEU A 106 -2.68 -8.80 -5.18
C LEU A 106 -3.44 -7.99 -6.24
N ALA A 107 -2.75 -7.14 -6.99
CA ALA A 107 -3.35 -6.51 -8.16
C ALA A 107 -2.29 -6.14 -9.18
N TYR A 108 -2.65 -6.17 -10.46
CA TYR A 108 -1.80 -5.62 -11.51
C TYR A 108 -2.55 -4.64 -12.41
N PHE A 109 -1.77 -3.71 -12.97
CA PHE A 109 -2.26 -2.62 -13.78
C PHE A 109 -1.36 -2.45 -15.00
N PHE A 110 -1.98 -2.33 -16.17
CA PHE A 110 -1.37 -1.67 -17.33
C PHE A 110 -2.04 -0.32 -17.48
N VAL A 111 -1.24 0.74 -17.57
CA VAL A 111 -1.73 2.12 -17.78
C VAL A 111 -0.84 2.86 -18.76
N ASP A 112 -1.38 3.77 -19.55
CA ASP A 112 -0.58 4.63 -20.42
C ASP A 112 -0.31 6.02 -19.83
N ASP A 113 0.63 6.77 -20.42
CA ASP A 113 0.96 8.13 -20.02
C ASP A 113 -0.24 9.07 -19.96
N HIS A 114 -1.27 8.83 -20.78
CA HIS A 114 -2.43 9.71 -20.83
C HIS A 114 -3.18 9.68 -19.50
N VAL A 115 -3.47 8.48 -18.97
CA VAL A 115 -4.19 8.40 -17.70
C VAL A 115 -3.33 8.88 -16.54
N VAL A 116 -2.02 8.57 -16.54
CA VAL A 116 -1.08 8.99 -15.49
C VAL A 116 -1.00 10.51 -15.42
N ALA A 117 -0.84 11.19 -16.55
CA ALA A 117 -0.77 12.65 -16.60
C ALA A 117 -2.11 13.33 -16.23
N SER A 118 -3.25 12.68 -16.51
CA SER A 118 -4.58 13.23 -16.23
C SER A 118 -5.09 12.98 -14.81
N GLU A 119 -4.53 12.00 -14.11
CA GLU A 119 -4.98 11.52 -12.80
C GLU A 119 -3.78 11.28 -11.84
N PRO A 120 -2.87 12.26 -11.64
CA PRO A 120 -1.66 12.04 -10.84
C PRO A 120 -1.97 11.72 -9.37
N ASP A 121 -3.08 12.23 -8.82
CA ASP A 121 -3.61 11.91 -7.49
C ASP A 121 -4.00 10.43 -7.31
N ARG A 122 -4.03 9.64 -8.39
CA ARG A 122 -4.30 8.21 -8.37
C ARG A 122 -3.05 7.38 -8.58
N TRP A 123 -2.11 7.86 -9.39
CA TRP A 123 -0.99 7.04 -9.87
C TRP A 123 0.38 7.41 -9.30
N ALA A 124 0.56 8.61 -8.73
CA ALA A 124 1.87 9.09 -8.30
C ALA A 124 2.62 8.15 -7.34
N TYR A 125 1.94 7.58 -6.33
CA TYR A 125 2.56 6.61 -5.43
C TYR A 125 2.80 5.27 -6.12
N LEU A 126 1.84 4.78 -6.91
CA LEU A 126 1.96 3.50 -7.62
C LEU A 126 3.13 3.48 -8.62
N LEU A 127 3.47 4.63 -9.20
CA LEU A 127 4.56 4.77 -10.17
C LEU A 127 5.85 5.30 -9.57
N HIS A 128 5.87 5.61 -8.27
CA HIS A 128 7.11 5.95 -7.59
C HIS A 128 8.01 4.72 -7.57
N GLU A 129 9.19 4.80 -8.19
CA GLU A 129 10.08 3.65 -8.40
C GLU A 129 10.76 3.19 -7.11
N ASP A 130 11.07 4.14 -6.23
CA ASP A 130 11.78 3.86 -4.98
C ASP A 130 10.82 3.53 -3.83
N TRP A 131 11.36 2.90 -2.78
CA TRP A 131 10.65 2.81 -1.49
C TRP A 131 10.62 4.17 -0.77
N GLU A 132 11.63 4.99 -1.00
CA GLU A 132 11.89 6.23 -0.29
C GLU A 132 11.00 7.38 -0.78
N LEU A 133 10.04 7.84 0.03
CA LEU A 133 9.31 9.07 -0.26
C LEU A 133 10.14 10.31 0.12
N PRO A 134 9.87 11.48 -0.51
CA PRO A 134 10.59 12.71 -0.19
C PRO A 134 10.29 13.18 1.24
N LEU A 135 11.32 13.33 2.09
CA LEU A 135 11.14 13.85 3.46
C LEU A 135 10.95 15.36 3.52
N ASN A 136 11.46 16.10 2.54
CA ASN A 136 11.35 17.55 2.51
C ASN A 136 9.90 17.96 2.27
N ALA A 137 9.37 18.88 3.06
CA ALA A 137 8.03 19.44 2.86
C ALA A 137 8.16 20.95 2.54
N PRO A 138 8.44 21.33 1.28
CA PRO A 138 8.47 22.74 0.91
C PRO A 138 7.12 23.42 1.20
N PRO A 139 7.11 24.74 1.48
CA PRO A 139 5.86 25.45 1.75
C PRO A 139 4.85 25.29 0.62
N ALA A 140 3.68 24.75 0.95
CA ALA A 140 2.57 24.60 0.04
C ALA A 140 1.72 25.88 0.00
N ARG A 141 1.07 26.12 -1.15
CA ARG A 141 0.14 27.24 -1.32
C ARG A 141 -1.28 26.90 -0.89
N GLU A 142 -1.63 25.62 -0.93
CA GLU A 142 -2.98 25.12 -0.71
C GLU A 142 -2.95 24.06 0.40
N ALA A 143 -4.00 24.00 1.19
CA ALA A 143 -4.17 22.95 2.19
C ALA A 143 -4.51 21.63 1.51
N PHE A 144 -3.98 20.53 2.04
CA PHE A 144 -4.32 19.20 1.56
C PHE A 144 -5.75 18.81 1.93
N THR A 145 -6.48 18.23 0.98
CA THR A 145 -7.78 17.60 1.22
C THR A 145 -7.68 16.11 0.89
N PRO A 146 -8.00 15.21 1.83
CA PRO A 146 -7.98 13.77 1.56
C PRO A 146 -8.88 13.40 0.37
N PRO A 147 -8.44 12.44 -0.48
CA PRO A 147 -9.12 12.08 -1.72
C PRO A 147 -10.39 11.23 -1.53
N GLY A 148 -10.78 10.95 -0.28
CA GLY A 148 -11.89 10.10 0.11
C GLY A 148 -12.04 10.03 1.64
N PRO A 149 -12.94 9.18 2.14
CA PRO A 149 -13.15 9.00 3.58
C PRO A 149 -11.87 8.64 4.34
N VAL A 150 -11.81 9.12 5.58
CA VAL A 150 -10.78 8.77 6.56
C VAL A 150 -11.44 8.41 7.88
N ASP A 151 -10.85 7.46 8.60
CA ASP A 151 -11.32 7.10 9.94
C ASP A 151 -10.70 8.09 10.95
N VAL A 152 -11.55 8.94 11.53
CA VAL A 152 -11.10 10.00 12.44
C VAL A 152 -10.86 9.44 13.84
N ILE A 153 -9.62 9.59 14.34
CA ILE A 153 -9.20 9.22 15.68
C ILE A 153 -9.18 10.46 16.57
N THR A 154 -10.20 10.60 17.41
CA THR A 154 -10.27 11.67 18.41
C THR A 154 -9.40 11.34 19.62
N SER A 155 -8.10 11.62 19.52
CA SER A 155 -7.08 11.26 20.54
C SER A 155 -6.55 12.45 21.34
N ALA A 156 -6.76 13.69 20.88
CA ALA A 156 -6.23 14.90 21.50
C ALA A 156 -7.33 15.76 22.17
N PRO A 157 -6.99 16.59 23.17
CA PRO A 157 -7.88 17.64 23.64
C PRO A 157 -8.25 18.59 22.48
N PRO A 158 -9.45 19.19 22.47
CA PRO A 158 -9.84 20.11 21.41
C PRO A 158 -8.86 21.29 21.27
N GLY A 159 -8.47 21.63 20.03
CA GLY A 159 -7.77 22.88 19.72
C GLY A 159 -6.31 22.79 19.26
N GLY A 160 -5.77 21.60 19.02
CA GLY A 160 -4.47 21.44 18.34
C GLY A 160 -4.50 21.83 16.85
N GLU A 161 -3.34 22.05 16.25
CA GLU A 161 -3.19 22.44 14.83
C GLU A 161 -2.82 21.23 13.95
N GLY A 162 -3.27 21.27 12.69
CA GLY A 162 -2.88 20.30 11.66
C GLY A 162 -3.62 18.98 11.72
N VAL A 163 -3.21 18.02 10.90
CA VAL A 163 -3.77 16.66 10.87
C VAL A 163 -2.65 15.69 10.52
N THR A 164 -2.52 14.60 11.28
CA THR A 164 -1.64 13.48 10.90
C THR A 164 -2.49 12.37 10.30
N TYR A 165 -2.03 11.81 9.19
CA TYR A 165 -2.64 10.69 8.52
C TYR A 165 -1.78 9.44 8.71
N ALA A 166 -2.45 8.29 8.89
CA ALA A 166 -1.80 6.98 8.91
C ALA A 166 -2.38 6.09 7.80
N VAL A 167 -1.51 5.63 6.91
CA VAL A 167 -1.81 4.62 5.90
C VAL A 167 -1.03 3.36 6.26
N LEU A 168 -1.74 2.34 6.75
CA LEU A 168 -1.16 1.09 7.21
C LEU A 168 -1.51 -0.01 6.20
N ILE A 169 -0.50 -0.46 5.47
CA ILE A 169 -0.59 -1.48 4.44
C ILE A 169 -0.13 -2.78 5.10
N THR A 170 -1.11 -3.47 5.65
CA THR A 170 -0.97 -4.70 6.40
C THR A 170 -1.77 -5.80 5.72
N PHE A 171 -1.40 -7.04 5.97
CA PHE A 171 -2.13 -8.20 5.50
C PHE A 171 -2.27 -9.18 6.67
N HIS A 172 -3.46 -9.73 6.80
CA HIS A 172 -3.79 -10.81 7.72
C HIS A 172 -4.23 -11.98 6.83
N ALA A 173 -3.76 -13.19 7.11
CA ALA A 173 -3.76 -14.35 6.21
C ALA A 173 -5.02 -14.58 5.34
N THR A 174 -4.85 -15.20 4.15
CA THR A 174 -5.84 -15.76 3.20
C THR A 174 -6.92 -14.82 2.64
N PHE A 175 -7.21 -13.68 3.26
CA PHE A 175 -8.19 -12.71 2.76
C PHE A 175 -7.97 -11.31 3.33
N ALA A 176 -8.33 -10.28 2.56
CA ALA A 176 -8.25 -8.85 2.90
C ALA A 176 -6.84 -8.20 2.94
N SER A 177 -5.87 -8.71 2.17
CA SER A 177 -4.49 -8.17 2.08
C SER A 177 -4.36 -6.86 1.28
N VAL A 178 -5.39 -6.48 0.51
CA VAL A 178 -5.37 -5.28 -0.33
C VAL A 178 -6.60 -4.40 -0.10
N GLY A 179 -6.40 -3.11 0.17
CA GLY A 179 -7.49 -2.11 0.21
C GLY A 179 -8.50 -2.28 1.35
N CYS A 180 -8.08 -2.82 2.50
CA CYS A 180 -8.99 -3.26 3.56
C CYS A 180 -9.35 -2.18 4.59
N SER A 181 -8.54 -1.13 4.72
CA SER A 181 -8.70 -0.12 5.77
C SER A 181 -8.64 1.30 5.22
N TRP A 182 -9.55 2.15 5.68
CA TRP A 182 -9.43 3.58 5.44
C TRP A 182 -8.18 4.15 6.11
N PRO A 183 -7.53 5.16 5.51
CA PRO A 183 -6.52 5.93 6.20
C PRO A 183 -7.09 6.48 7.51
N LYS A 184 -6.28 6.43 8.58
CA LYS A 184 -6.65 7.06 9.85
C LYS A 184 -6.25 8.53 9.81
N ALA A 185 -7.05 9.40 10.43
CA ALA A 185 -6.73 10.81 10.60
C ALA A 185 -6.73 11.17 12.08
N PHE A 186 -5.74 11.96 12.50
CA PHE A 186 -5.57 12.49 13.86
C PHE A 186 -5.67 14.02 13.80
N PRO A 187 -6.90 14.59 13.88
CA PRO A 187 -7.07 16.03 13.79
C PRO A 187 -6.46 16.75 15.00
N GLY A 188 -5.87 17.92 14.74
CA GLY A 188 -5.18 18.74 15.74
C GLY A 188 -3.82 18.20 16.16
N VAL A 189 -3.25 17.27 15.39
CA VAL A 189 -1.98 16.62 15.68
C VAL A 189 -1.12 16.65 14.43
N ARG A 190 0.03 17.32 14.47
CA ARG A 190 1.11 17.15 13.48
C ARG A 190 2.02 15.99 13.88
N LEU A 191 2.81 15.49 12.92
CA LEU A 191 3.60 14.27 13.12
C LEU A 191 4.49 14.30 14.38
N PRO A 192 5.17 15.41 14.73
CA PRO A 192 5.96 15.48 15.97
C PRO A 192 5.11 15.28 17.23
N GLY A 193 3.83 15.67 17.21
CA GLY A 193 2.89 15.47 18.31
C GLY A 193 2.22 14.09 18.35
N LEU A 194 2.44 13.24 17.33
CA LEU A 194 1.72 11.97 17.19
C LEU A 194 2.02 11.01 18.35
N ALA A 195 3.25 10.97 18.86
CA ALA A 195 3.60 10.10 19.98
C ALA A 195 2.78 10.42 21.24
N ALA A 196 2.65 11.71 21.57
CA ALA A 196 1.83 12.16 22.70
C ALA A 196 0.34 11.86 22.48
N ALA A 197 -0.17 12.09 21.27
CA ALA A 197 -1.56 11.79 20.91
C ALA A 197 -1.88 10.29 21.03
N LEU A 198 -1.01 9.41 20.52
CA LEU A 198 -1.21 7.97 20.61
C LEU A 198 -1.20 7.47 22.06
N ARG A 199 -0.31 7.99 22.92
CA ARG A 199 -0.32 7.64 24.35
C ARG A 199 -1.66 7.98 25.02
N ALA A 200 -2.24 9.12 24.65
CA ALA A 200 -3.50 9.62 25.20
C ALA A 200 -4.75 9.01 24.55
N ALA A 201 -4.62 8.42 23.37
CA ALA A 201 -5.72 7.85 22.61
C ALA A 201 -6.42 6.71 23.36
N ASP A 202 -7.74 6.63 23.17
CA ASP A 202 -8.54 5.47 23.52
C ASP A 202 -8.16 4.29 22.63
N PRO A 203 -7.63 3.18 23.19
CA PRO A 203 -7.20 2.02 22.41
C PRO A 203 -8.35 1.35 21.64
N ASP A 204 -9.61 1.52 22.06
CA ASP A 204 -10.77 0.95 21.35
C ASP A 204 -11.02 1.64 20.00
N LEU A 205 -10.44 2.83 19.79
CA LEU A 205 -10.50 3.56 18.52
C LEU A 205 -9.33 3.22 17.58
N LEU A 206 -8.30 2.52 18.06
CA LEU A 206 -7.08 2.25 17.31
C LEU A 206 -7.15 0.89 16.61
N SER A 207 -6.47 0.78 15.46
CA SER A 207 -6.20 -0.54 14.88
C SER A 207 -5.16 -1.30 15.71
N GLY A 208 -5.02 -2.62 15.50
CA GLY A 208 -4.01 -3.42 16.19
C GLY A 208 -2.59 -2.87 16.00
N GLU A 209 -2.26 -2.42 14.78
CA GLU A 209 -0.97 -1.80 14.44
C GLU A 209 -0.73 -0.51 15.24
N LEU A 210 -1.75 0.35 15.34
CA LEU A 210 -1.64 1.59 16.12
C LEU A 210 -1.62 1.34 17.62
N CYS A 211 -2.31 0.29 18.11
CA CYS A 211 -2.19 -0.16 19.50
C CYS A 211 -0.78 -0.66 19.80
N ALA A 212 -0.17 -1.41 18.88
CA ALA A 212 1.21 -1.88 19.02
C ALA A 212 2.18 -0.68 19.06
N LEU A 213 2.05 0.26 18.10
CA LEU A 213 2.86 1.47 18.08
C LEU A 213 2.69 2.29 19.37
N ARG A 214 1.44 2.49 19.83
CA ARG A 214 1.11 3.15 21.10
C ARG A 214 1.79 2.50 22.29
N ALA A 215 1.77 1.17 22.39
CA ALA A 215 2.42 0.45 23.48
C ALA A 215 3.95 0.60 23.43
N LEU A 216 4.54 0.75 22.24
CA LEU A 216 5.99 0.88 22.05
C LEU A 216 6.53 2.31 22.27
N ILE A 217 5.64 3.30 22.34
CA ILE A 217 5.99 4.67 22.67
C ILE A 217 6.30 4.77 24.18
N ALA A 218 7.54 5.13 24.51
CA ALA A 218 7.95 5.37 25.89
C ALA A 218 7.37 6.68 26.44
N PRO A 219 7.22 6.83 27.77
CA PRO A 219 6.71 8.07 28.37
C PRO A 219 7.52 9.33 28.01
N GLY A 220 8.83 9.17 27.78
CA GLY A 220 9.75 10.26 27.43
C GLY A 220 9.98 10.45 25.93
N ASP A 221 9.36 9.64 25.06
CA ASP A 221 9.52 9.82 23.62
C ASP A 221 8.74 11.09 23.19
N GLU A 222 9.44 12.04 22.55
CA GLU A 222 8.82 13.26 22.04
C GLU A 222 8.19 13.03 20.66
N ASP A 223 8.79 12.16 19.85
CA ASP A 223 8.30 11.75 18.53
C ASP A 223 8.13 10.21 18.42
N ILE A 224 7.69 9.73 17.26
CA ILE A 224 7.41 8.31 17.02
C ILE A 224 8.63 7.48 16.59
N GLY A 225 9.76 8.11 16.25
CA GLY A 225 10.93 7.43 15.70
C GLY A 225 11.47 6.31 16.61
N PRO A 226 11.74 6.56 17.89
CA PRO A 226 12.16 5.52 18.83
C PRO A 226 11.16 4.37 18.94
N ALA A 227 9.86 4.65 18.83
CA ALA A 227 8.83 3.62 18.88
C ALA A 227 8.82 2.74 17.62
N LEU A 228 9.10 3.29 16.43
CA LEU A 228 9.27 2.52 15.20
C LEU A 228 10.48 1.58 15.28
N GLU A 229 11.59 2.04 15.87
CA GLU A 229 12.76 1.18 16.12
C GLU A 229 12.47 0.04 17.11
N ARG A 230 11.63 0.30 18.12
CA ARG A 230 11.12 -0.76 19.01
C ARG A 230 10.16 -1.70 18.26
N CYS A 231 9.32 -1.17 17.36
CA CYS A 231 8.43 -1.96 16.49
C CYS A 231 9.20 -2.91 15.58
N ASN A 232 10.39 -2.52 15.10
CA ASN A 232 11.25 -3.41 14.30
C ASN A 232 11.68 -4.68 15.06
N ARG A 233 11.68 -4.65 16.40
CA ARG A 233 12.04 -5.79 17.23
C ARG A 233 10.82 -6.53 17.80
N TRP A 234 9.61 -6.10 17.44
CA TRP A 234 8.35 -6.59 18.01
C TRP A 234 7.90 -7.90 17.36
N GLY A 235 8.10 -9.05 18.00
CA GLY A 235 7.73 -10.37 17.46
C GLY A 235 6.25 -10.54 17.04
N PRO A 236 5.24 -10.16 17.83
CA PRO A 236 3.84 -10.53 17.59
C PRO A 236 3.08 -9.47 16.79
N LEU A 237 3.55 -9.09 15.59
CA LEU A 237 2.76 -8.20 14.71
C LEU A 237 1.51 -8.87 14.13
N GLU A 238 1.41 -10.19 14.25
CA GLU A 238 0.30 -11.00 13.70
C GLU A 238 -0.69 -11.45 14.77
N GLU A 239 -0.29 -11.38 16.04
CA GLU A 239 -1.12 -11.81 17.15
C GLU A 239 -1.81 -10.61 17.78
N TRP A 240 -3.14 -10.67 17.87
CA TRP A 240 -3.86 -9.72 18.71
C TRP A 240 -3.57 -10.02 20.18
N LEU A 241 -2.93 -9.07 20.86
CA LEU A 241 -2.64 -9.15 22.29
C LEU A 241 -3.59 -8.22 23.06
N PRO A 242 -4.51 -8.75 23.88
CA PRO A 242 -5.40 -7.90 24.69
C PRO A 242 -4.65 -6.88 25.55
N GLU A 243 -3.42 -7.21 25.97
CA GLU A 243 -2.58 -6.39 26.84
C GLU A 243 -2.11 -5.08 26.19
N ILE A 244 -1.98 -5.01 24.86
CA ILE A 244 -1.61 -3.76 24.17
C ILE A 244 -2.76 -2.76 24.10
N SER A 245 -4.00 -3.22 24.30
CA SER A 245 -5.19 -2.36 24.46
C SER A 245 -5.40 -1.88 25.89
N ALA A 246 -4.52 -2.20 26.84
CA ALA A 246 -4.60 -1.69 28.21
C ALA A 246 -4.26 -0.18 28.29
N PRO A 247 -4.51 0.49 29.45
CA PRO A 247 -3.99 1.83 29.70
C PRO A 247 -2.48 1.91 29.41
N HIS A 248 -2.03 3.02 28.82
CA HIS A 248 -0.71 3.14 28.18
C HIS A 248 0.44 2.61 29.03
N SER A 249 0.50 2.95 30.33
CA SER A 249 1.58 2.50 31.21
C SER A 249 1.67 0.98 31.36
N ARG A 250 0.53 0.27 31.37
CA ARG A 250 0.48 -1.19 31.44
C ARG A 250 0.83 -1.81 30.08
N ALA A 251 0.25 -1.27 29.00
CA ALA A 251 0.55 -1.71 27.64
C ALA A 251 2.05 -1.57 27.33
N HIS A 252 2.64 -0.43 27.68
CA HIS A 252 4.07 -0.16 27.51
C HIS A 252 4.94 -1.11 28.33
N GLY A 253 4.63 -1.31 29.61
CA GLY A 253 5.37 -2.26 30.44
C GLY A 253 5.29 -3.69 29.93
N HIS A 254 4.13 -4.11 29.38
CA HIS A 254 3.99 -5.42 28.73
C HIS A 254 4.81 -5.49 27.44
N ALA A 255 4.74 -4.45 26.61
CA ALA A 255 5.48 -4.39 25.37
C ALA A 255 7.01 -4.47 25.59
N LEU A 256 7.55 -3.77 26.58
CA LEU A 256 8.98 -3.86 26.88
C LEU A 256 9.41 -5.26 27.32
N ARG A 257 8.60 -5.98 28.10
CA ARG A 257 8.90 -7.38 28.46
C ARG A 257 8.93 -8.28 27.24
N LEU A 258 7.97 -8.11 26.32
CA LEU A 258 7.99 -8.87 25.07
C LEU A 258 9.24 -8.59 24.24
N LEU A 259 9.77 -7.37 24.26
CA LEU A 259 11.03 -7.04 23.57
C LEU A 259 12.28 -7.63 24.24
N GLU A 260 12.26 -7.85 25.56
CA GLU A 260 13.37 -8.48 26.28
C GLU A 260 13.49 -9.97 25.92
N ASP A 261 12.34 -10.63 25.75
CA ASP A 261 12.27 -12.08 25.52
C ASP A 261 12.13 -12.46 24.03
N CYS A 262 11.93 -11.49 23.13
CA CYS A 262 11.61 -11.78 21.72
C CYS A 262 12.81 -12.27 20.92
N VAL A 263 12.66 -13.47 20.37
CA VAL A 263 13.23 -13.84 19.09
C VAL A 263 12.25 -13.32 18.02
N PRO A 264 12.69 -12.62 16.96
CA PRO A 264 11.82 -12.29 15.83
C PRO A 264 11.06 -13.55 15.37
N ALA A 265 9.81 -13.38 14.91
CA ALA A 265 9.03 -14.48 14.35
C ALA A 265 9.85 -15.26 13.30
N ASP A 266 9.65 -16.57 13.18
CA ASP A 266 10.43 -17.41 12.26
C ASP A 266 10.43 -16.82 10.84
N GLY A 267 11.62 -16.55 10.30
CA GLY A 267 11.80 -15.92 8.99
C GLY A 267 11.96 -14.39 9.00
N ARG A 268 11.62 -13.71 10.10
CA ARG A 268 11.79 -12.26 10.20
C ARG A 268 13.23 -11.84 10.44
N ASP A 269 13.70 -10.92 9.60
CA ASP A 269 15.00 -10.25 9.75
C ASP A 269 14.81 -8.75 10.02
N PRO A 270 14.97 -8.29 11.28
CA PRO A 270 14.94 -6.87 11.63
C PRO A 270 16.01 -6.03 10.89
N GLY A 271 17.11 -6.64 10.43
CA GLY A 271 18.14 -5.97 9.64
C GLY A 271 17.72 -5.64 8.22
N ARG A 272 16.63 -6.25 7.73
CA ARG A 272 16.03 -5.95 6.42
C ARG A 272 14.87 -4.95 6.50
N THR A 273 14.35 -4.65 7.69
CA THR A 273 13.36 -3.61 7.89
C THR A 273 13.95 -2.24 7.59
N LEU A 274 13.20 -1.42 6.86
CA LEU A 274 13.59 -0.05 6.56
C LEU A 274 12.74 0.93 7.37
N ILE A 275 13.39 1.89 8.01
CA ILE A 275 12.73 2.97 8.77
C ILE A 275 13.29 4.28 8.26
N ARG A 276 12.42 5.25 8.02
CA ARG A 276 12.80 6.61 7.66
C ARG A 276 11.86 7.60 8.34
N CYS A 277 12.42 8.52 9.10
CA CYS A 277 11.68 9.53 9.85
C CYS A 277 12.23 10.92 9.54
N GLY A 278 11.33 11.86 9.32
CA GLY A 278 11.59 13.30 9.29
C GLY A 278 10.44 14.05 9.98
N ASP A 279 10.47 15.38 9.91
CA ASP A 279 9.56 16.24 10.68
C ASP A 279 8.08 16.04 10.32
N HIS A 280 7.79 15.72 9.05
CA HIS A 280 6.43 15.68 8.51
C HIS A 280 6.06 14.34 7.84
N LEU A 281 7.01 13.40 7.74
CA LEU A 281 6.80 12.05 7.22
C LEU A 281 7.65 11.05 8.01
N ALA A 282 7.03 9.96 8.45
CA ALA A 282 7.68 8.74 8.84
C ALA A 282 7.15 7.57 8.00
N GLN A 283 8.05 6.74 7.50
CA GLN A 283 7.71 5.54 6.75
C GLN A 283 8.52 4.35 7.26
N MET A 284 7.88 3.19 7.28
CA MET A 284 8.48 1.94 7.71
C MET A 284 8.05 0.82 6.76
N ALA A 285 9.01 0.03 6.29
CA ALA A 285 8.76 -1.24 5.63
C ALA A 285 9.29 -2.36 6.52
N ILE A 286 8.37 -3.02 7.20
CA ILE A 286 8.64 -4.09 8.15
C ILE A 286 8.85 -5.38 7.38
N HIS A 287 10.05 -5.95 7.44
CA HIS A 287 10.28 -7.28 6.88
C HIS A 287 9.51 -8.31 7.70
N MET A 288 8.74 -9.16 7.02
CA MET A 288 7.97 -10.24 7.63
C MET A 288 8.76 -11.54 7.51
N ASP A 289 8.92 -12.08 6.30
CA ASP A 289 9.78 -13.21 5.99
C ASP A 289 10.06 -13.24 4.47
N GLU A 290 10.81 -14.23 4.00
CA GLU A 290 11.11 -14.38 2.56
C GLU A 290 9.88 -14.69 1.71
N HIS A 291 8.82 -15.24 2.30
CA HIS A 291 7.60 -15.60 1.61
C HIS A 291 6.68 -14.39 1.48
N PHE A 292 6.34 -13.70 2.58
CA PHE A 292 5.39 -12.59 2.62
C PHE A 292 6.00 -11.19 2.46
N GLY A 293 7.33 -11.09 2.38
CA GLY A 293 8.04 -9.84 2.07
C GLY A 293 7.86 -8.76 3.14
N TYR A 294 7.12 -7.68 2.83
CA TYR A 294 7.07 -6.47 3.67
C TYR A 294 5.66 -5.96 3.96
N ARG A 295 5.46 -5.45 5.18
CA ARG A 295 4.32 -4.57 5.55
C ARG A 295 4.76 -3.11 5.55
N GLN A 296 3.93 -2.19 5.05
CA GLN A 296 4.32 -0.79 4.92
C GLN A 296 3.44 0.13 5.77
N TRP A 297 4.06 0.95 6.61
CA TRP A 297 3.38 1.98 7.39
C TRP A 297 3.85 3.35 6.93
N PHE A 298 2.90 4.24 6.68
CA PHE A 298 3.16 5.63 6.34
C PHE A 298 2.40 6.54 7.29
N LEU A 299 3.12 7.44 7.95
CA LEU A 299 2.62 8.40 8.92
C LEU A 299 3.08 9.78 8.44
N PHE A 300 2.17 10.63 8.01
CA PHE A 300 2.51 11.95 7.47
C PHE A 300 1.47 12.98 7.84
N ASP A 301 1.88 14.23 8.02
CA ASP A 301 0.95 15.30 8.38
C ASP A 301 0.49 16.15 7.19
N ASP A 302 -0.40 17.09 7.49
CA ASP A 302 -0.97 18.04 6.55
C ASP A 302 0.09 18.89 5.83
N VAL A 303 1.25 19.12 6.45
CA VAL A 303 2.34 19.90 5.84
C VAL A 303 3.02 19.07 4.74
N TRP A 304 3.34 17.81 5.01
CA TRP A 304 3.88 16.92 3.98
C TRP A 304 2.85 16.67 2.88
N ALA A 305 1.60 16.40 3.26
CA ALA A 305 0.54 16.13 2.30
C ALA A 305 0.25 17.33 1.39
N ALA A 306 0.33 18.55 1.92
CA ALA A 306 0.16 19.77 1.13
C ALA A 306 1.36 20.04 0.20
N ALA A 307 2.58 19.66 0.63
CA ALA A 307 3.79 19.77 -0.18
C ALA A 307 3.86 18.72 -1.30
N HIS A 308 3.24 17.55 -1.09
CA HIS A 308 3.22 16.40 -2.01
C HIS A 308 1.79 15.87 -2.23
N PRO A 309 0.87 16.68 -2.77
CA PRO A 309 -0.55 16.34 -2.79
C PRO A 309 -0.86 15.11 -3.65
N GLU A 310 -0.14 14.93 -4.76
CA GLU A 310 -0.35 13.80 -5.66
C GLU A 310 0.13 12.47 -5.04
N PRO A 311 1.38 12.35 -4.51
CA PRO A 311 1.79 11.17 -3.75
C PRO A 311 0.90 10.89 -2.55
N ALA A 312 0.54 11.90 -1.76
CA ALA A 312 -0.29 11.74 -0.58
C ALA A 312 -1.68 11.18 -0.92
N ALA A 313 -2.34 11.75 -1.93
CA ALA A 313 -3.64 11.26 -2.40
C ALA A 313 -3.54 9.84 -2.99
N SER A 314 -2.52 9.58 -3.81
CA SER A 314 -2.32 8.27 -4.44
C SER A 314 -2.06 7.19 -3.39
N LEU A 315 -1.25 7.48 -2.37
CA LEU A 315 -0.98 6.59 -1.25
C LEU A 315 -2.24 6.30 -0.41
N MET A 316 -3.04 7.32 -0.11
CA MET A 316 -4.31 7.13 0.61
C MET A 316 -5.28 6.23 -0.18
N ARG A 317 -5.39 6.43 -1.50
CA ARG A 317 -6.19 5.56 -2.37
C ARG A 317 -5.64 4.13 -2.41
N PHE A 318 -4.32 3.99 -2.47
CA PHE A 318 -3.65 2.68 -2.46
C PHE A 318 -3.93 1.91 -1.17
N GLY A 319 -3.89 2.56 -0.01
CA GLY A 319 -4.27 1.96 1.27
C GLY A 319 -5.75 1.54 1.32
N ALA A 320 -6.64 2.39 0.80
CA ALA A 320 -8.09 2.20 0.92
C ALA A 320 -8.71 1.22 -0.08
N HIS A 321 -8.08 0.99 -1.23
CA HIS A 321 -8.72 0.24 -2.32
C HIS A 321 -7.71 -0.47 -3.23
N TRP A 322 -8.14 -1.54 -3.91
CA TRP A 322 -7.32 -2.25 -4.90
C TRP A 322 -7.21 -1.46 -6.21
N ASP A 323 -8.33 -0.93 -6.73
CA ASP A 323 -8.41 -0.13 -7.95
C ASP A 323 -8.19 1.37 -7.64
N PRO A 324 -7.08 1.98 -8.12
CA PRO A 324 -6.79 3.40 -7.92
C PRO A 324 -7.81 4.33 -8.58
N ARG A 325 -8.55 3.84 -9.58
CA ARG A 325 -9.56 4.58 -10.34
C ARG A 325 -10.99 4.29 -9.88
N CYS A 326 -11.16 3.59 -8.76
CA CYS A 326 -12.47 3.49 -8.12
C CYS A 326 -12.97 4.90 -7.76
N ARG A 327 -14.25 5.17 -8.07
CA ARG A 327 -14.93 6.45 -7.79
C ARG A 327 -15.94 6.34 -6.66
N ARG A 328 -16.10 5.16 -6.08
CA ARG A 328 -17.07 4.94 -5.01
C ARG A 328 -16.37 5.12 -3.67
N GLU A 329 -17.11 5.69 -2.72
CA GLU A 329 -16.67 5.85 -1.33
C GLU A 329 -16.87 4.53 -0.60
N HIS A 330 -15.96 3.59 -0.82
CA HIS A 330 -16.10 2.27 -0.24
C HIS A 330 -14.72 1.61 -0.06
N ALA A 331 -14.51 0.95 1.08
CA ALA A 331 -13.37 0.06 1.28
C ALA A 331 -13.68 -1.30 0.63
N ARG A 332 -12.72 -2.24 0.62
CA ARG A 332 -12.87 -3.54 -0.06
C ARG A 332 -14.14 -4.33 0.30
N LEU A 333 -14.62 -4.27 1.54
CA LEU A 333 -15.76 -5.06 2.03
C LEU A 333 -17.12 -4.70 1.40
N THR A 334 -17.12 -3.72 0.52
CA THR A 334 -18.25 -3.25 -0.27
C THR A 334 -17.91 -3.48 -1.73
N HIS A 335 -18.63 -4.40 -2.39
CA HIS A 335 -18.30 -4.82 -3.75
C HIS A 335 -18.25 -3.64 -4.74
N CYS A 336 -17.16 -3.58 -5.52
CA CYS A 336 -17.15 -2.85 -6.78
C CYS A 336 -18.07 -3.57 -7.79
N GLY A 337 -19.39 -3.40 -7.71
CA GLY A 337 -20.31 -3.76 -8.80
C GLY A 337 -19.89 -3.13 -10.13
#